data_AF-A0A538MRZ7-F1
#
_entry.id   AF-A0A538MRZ7-F1
#
_cell.length_a   1.000
_cell.length_b   1.000
_cell.length_c   1.000
_cell.angle_alpha   90.00
_cell.angle_beta   90.00
_cell.angle_gamma   90.00
#
_symmetry.space_group_name_H-M   'P 1'
#
loop_
_entity.id
_entity.type
_entity.pdbx_description
1 polymer ?
#
loop_
_entity_poly.entity_id
_entity_poly.type
_entity_poly.pdbx_seq_one_letter_code
_entity_poly.pdbx_strand_id
1 'polypeptide(L)'
;MDADYAGTRRLGLSRKLFGWFALVGGVSAISYAGRFAGGKPPKNALFQYSTAVAELILFAIILAIVFWIARGLPKREAFALRRPDSWGRAIALGIAVLITIAITNAVLDPLLHGGREQGLTPSGWQSSHAAAFGLNLLAFSVVGPITEELTFRGLGFYLLEPLGQTPAIVVIGITFGLWHGLVEALPVLVVFGLGLAFLRSRRAYFSMPSSTGPHSWLR
;
A
#
# COMPACT_ATOMS: atom_id res chain seq x y z
N MET A 1 18.43 -8.64 -32.67
CA MET A 1 17.01 -8.64 -32.27
C MET A 1 16.83 -8.44 -30.76
N ASP A 2 17.73 -8.94 -29.90
CA ASP A 2 17.53 -8.89 -28.42
C ASP A 2 17.64 -7.50 -27.76
N ALA A 3 18.44 -6.58 -28.30
CA ALA A 3 18.61 -5.23 -27.76
C ALA A 3 17.32 -4.38 -27.87
N ASP A 4 16.61 -4.48 -29.00
CA ASP A 4 15.38 -3.72 -29.26
C ASP A 4 14.22 -4.20 -28.39
N TYR A 5 14.14 -5.51 -28.13
CA TYR A 5 13.15 -6.09 -27.20
C TYR A 5 13.40 -5.65 -25.76
N ALA A 6 14.66 -5.66 -25.30
CA ALA A 6 15.03 -5.21 -23.96
C ALA A 6 14.72 -3.71 -23.77
N GLY A 7 15.05 -2.88 -24.76
CA GLY A 7 14.74 -1.44 -24.76
C GLY A 7 13.24 -1.15 -24.71
N THR A 8 12.45 -1.83 -25.55
CA THR A 8 10.99 -1.68 -25.61
C THR A 8 10.32 -2.10 -24.29
N ARG A 9 10.78 -3.21 -23.69
CA ARG A 9 10.30 -3.68 -22.39
C ARG A 9 10.60 -2.66 -21.28
N ARG A 10 11.82 -2.10 -21.26
CA ARG A 10 12.22 -1.08 -20.28
C ARG A 10 11.37 0.19 -20.41
N LEU A 11 11.18 0.69 -21.63
CA LEU A 11 10.31 1.84 -21.92
C LEU A 11 8.86 1.59 -21.46
N GLY A 12 8.33 0.39 -21.71
CA GLY A 12 7.01 -0.02 -21.25
C GLY A 12 6.86 0.00 -19.71
N LEU A 13 7.87 -0.47 -18.99
CA LEU A 13 7.89 -0.43 -17.52
C LEU A 13 8.03 1.00 -16.99
N SER A 14 8.87 1.84 -17.59
CA SER A 14 9.00 3.25 -17.20
C SER A 14 7.69 4.01 -17.34
N ARG A 15 6.93 3.81 -18.43
CA ARG A 15 5.61 4.42 -18.61
C ARG A 15 4.59 3.96 -17.57
N LYS A 16 4.62 2.68 -17.20
CA LYS A 16 3.75 2.13 -16.15
C LYS A 16 4.13 2.66 -14.77
N LEU A 17 5.42 2.78 -14.48
CA LEU A 17 5.92 3.38 -13.24
C LEU A 17 5.52 4.85 -13.14
N PHE A 18 5.62 5.60 -14.24
CA PHE A 18 5.10 6.97 -14.30
C PHE A 18 3.59 7.00 -14.03
N GLY A 19 2.80 6.13 -14.67
CA GLY A 19 1.35 6.04 -14.42
C GLY A 19 1.01 5.70 -12.97
N TRP A 20 1.81 4.85 -12.33
CA TRP A 20 1.66 4.52 -10.92
C TRP A 20 1.98 5.72 -10.02
N PHE A 21 3.08 6.45 -10.28
CA PHE A 21 3.39 7.68 -9.55
C PHE A 21 2.34 8.77 -9.78
N ALA A 22 1.79 8.89 -10.99
CA ALA A 22 0.74 9.85 -11.30
C ALA A 22 -0.55 9.53 -10.52
N LEU A 23 -0.94 8.25 -10.44
CA LEU A 23 -2.06 7.81 -9.61
C LEU A 23 -1.82 8.12 -8.13
N VAL A 24 -0.70 7.66 -7.58
CA VAL A 24 -0.41 7.77 -6.14
C VAL A 24 -0.19 9.22 -5.73
N GLY A 25 0.55 9.99 -6.53
CA GLY A 25 0.75 11.41 -6.32
C GLY A 25 -0.53 12.21 -6.49
N GLY A 26 -1.36 11.88 -7.48
CA GLY A 26 -2.66 12.53 -7.70
C GLY A 26 -3.61 12.33 -6.53
N VAL A 27 -3.77 11.08 -6.05
CA VAL A 27 -4.59 10.79 -4.86
C VAL A 27 -4.02 11.48 -3.63
N SER A 28 -2.71 11.41 -3.40
CA SER A 28 -2.05 12.11 -2.28
C SER A 28 -2.34 13.61 -2.31
N ALA A 29 -2.19 14.25 -3.49
CA ALA A 29 -2.44 15.68 -3.66
C ALA A 29 -3.90 16.05 -3.36
N ILE A 30 -4.86 15.25 -3.84
CA ILE A 30 -6.29 15.44 -3.54
C ILE A 30 -6.56 15.28 -2.04
N SER A 31 -6.01 14.23 -1.40
CA SER A 31 -6.17 13.98 0.03
C SER A 31 -5.63 15.13 0.88
N TYR A 32 -4.42 15.63 0.58
CA TYR A 32 -3.87 16.79 1.27
C TYR A 32 -4.62 18.09 0.96
N ALA A 33 -5.03 18.33 -0.28
CA ALA A 33 -5.85 19.49 -0.63
C ALA A 33 -7.16 19.48 0.17
N GLY A 34 -7.83 18.33 0.27
CA GLY A 34 -9.01 18.15 1.12
C GLY A 34 -8.70 18.42 2.59
N ARG A 35 -7.58 17.90 3.11
CA ARG A 35 -7.15 18.12 4.50
C ARG A 35 -6.88 19.58 4.84
N PHE A 36 -6.28 20.33 3.91
CA PHE A 36 -5.91 21.73 4.11
C PHE A 36 -7.06 22.70 3.84
N ALA A 37 -7.98 22.36 2.93
CA ALA A 37 -9.15 23.19 2.62
C ALA A 37 -10.34 22.92 3.56
N GLY A 38 -10.58 21.65 3.90
CA GLY A 38 -11.76 21.19 4.64
C GLY A 38 -11.51 20.84 6.11
N GLY A 39 -10.24 20.78 6.55
CA GLY A 39 -9.88 20.42 7.93
C GLY A 39 -9.83 18.90 8.17
N LYS A 40 -9.98 18.49 9.43
CA LYS A 40 -9.91 17.06 9.81
C LYS A 40 -11.17 16.31 9.36
N PRO A 41 -11.08 15.00 9.06
CA PRO A 41 -12.24 14.16 8.82
C PRO A 41 -13.30 14.32 9.92
N PRO A 42 -14.60 14.26 9.56
CA PRO A 42 -15.67 14.37 10.54
C PRO A 42 -15.57 13.25 11.59
N LYS A 43 -15.85 13.58 12.85
CA LYS A 43 -15.94 12.58 13.91
C LYS A 43 -17.03 11.56 13.57
N ASN A 44 -16.83 10.32 14.01
CA ASN A 44 -17.80 9.24 13.82
C ASN A 44 -18.11 8.94 12.34
N ALA A 45 -17.14 9.15 11.44
CA ALA A 45 -17.29 8.85 10.01
C ALA A 45 -17.73 7.41 9.74
N LEU A 46 -17.30 6.46 10.57
CA LEU A 46 -17.70 5.05 10.48
C LEU A 46 -19.21 4.81 10.66
N PHE A 47 -19.96 5.75 11.24
CA PHE A 47 -21.41 5.62 11.39
C PHE A 47 -22.20 6.27 10.23
N GLN A 48 -21.52 6.79 9.20
CA GLN A 48 -22.17 7.44 8.05
C GLN A 48 -22.12 6.56 6.81
N TYR A 49 -23.26 6.38 6.14
CA TYR A 49 -23.32 5.66 4.84
C TYR A 49 -22.56 6.40 3.74
N SER A 50 -22.62 7.74 3.75
CA SER A 50 -21.91 8.59 2.79
C SER A 50 -20.42 8.32 2.79
N THR A 51 -19.81 8.13 3.97
CA THR A 51 -18.40 7.75 4.10
C THR A 51 -18.12 6.43 3.39
N ALA A 52 -18.86 5.37 3.72
CA ALA A 52 -18.62 4.07 3.10
C ALA A 52 -18.80 4.09 1.58
N VAL A 53 -19.86 4.75 1.09
CA VAL A 53 -20.14 4.84 -0.35
C VAL A 53 -19.04 5.62 -1.07
N ALA A 54 -18.61 6.76 -0.52
CA ALA A 54 -17.53 7.55 -1.10
C ALA A 54 -16.22 6.76 -1.19
N GLU A 55 -15.85 6.05 -0.12
CA GLU A 55 -14.64 5.22 -0.05
C GLU A 55 -14.70 4.04 -1.02
N LEU A 56 -15.84 3.34 -1.09
CA LEU A 56 -16.02 2.23 -2.03
C LEU A 56 -15.92 2.69 -3.49
N ILE A 57 -16.49 3.85 -3.82
CA ILE A 57 -16.37 4.45 -5.16
C ILE A 57 -14.91 4.81 -5.43
N LEU A 58 -14.23 5.47 -4.48
CA LEU A 58 -12.83 5.84 -4.63
C LEU A 58 -11.95 4.60 -4.84
N PHE A 59 -12.09 3.57 -4.01
CA PHE A 59 -11.36 2.30 -4.16
C PHE A 59 -11.65 1.62 -5.49
N ALA A 60 -12.90 1.61 -5.96
CA ALA A 60 -13.25 1.06 -7.27
C ALA A 60 -12.54 1.80 -8.42
N ILE A 61 -12.51 3.13 -8.37
CA ILE A 61 -11.80 3.97 -9.36
C ILE A 61 -10.31 3.66 -9.34
N ILE A 62 -9.69 3.63 -8.16
CA ILE A 62 -8.27 3.32 -7.98
C ILE A 62 -7.95 1.94 -8.55
N LEU A 63 -8.73 0.92 -8.20
CA LEU A 63 -8.55 -0.43 -8.71
C LEU A 63 -8.68 -0.49 -10.23
N ALA A 64 -9.64 0.24 -10.83
CA ALA A 64 -9.78 0.30 -12.28
C ALA A 64 -8.51 0.86 -12.93
N ILE A 65 -7.94 1.94 -12.38
CA ILE A 65 -6.71 2.56 -12.87
C ILE A 65 -5.52 1.62 -12.66
N VAL A 66 -5.39 0.97 -11.50
CA VAL A 66 -4.34 -0.02 -11.21
C VAL A 66 -4.38 -1.17 -12.21
N PHE A 67 -5.56 -1.74 -12.48
CA PHE A 67 -5.71 -2.80 -13.48
C PHE A 67 -5.40 -2.32 -14.90
N TRP A 68 -5.75 -1.07 -15.21
CA TRP A 68 -5.44 -0.44 -16.49
C TRP A 68 -3.93 -0.21 -16.69
N ILE A 69 -3.20 0.27 -15.68
CA ILE A 69 -1.73 0.41 -15.71
C ILE A 69 -1.09 -0.97 -15.87
N ALA A 70 -1.61 -1.98 -15.14
CA ALA A 70 -1.08 -3.32 -15.17
C ALA A 70 -1.39 -4.10 -16.47
N ARG A 71 -2.15 -3.57 -17.43
CA ARG A 71 -2.46 -4.27 -18.70
C ARG A 71 -1.19 -4.73 -19.42
N GLY A 72 -1.17 -5.97 -19.88
CA GLY A 72 -0.02 -6.59 -20.55
C GLY A 72 1.11 -7.04 -19.60
N LEU A 73 0.97 -6.88 -18.28
CA LEU A 73 1.89 -7.48 -17.31
C LEU A 73 1.42 -8.87 -16.86
N PRO A 74 2.34 -9.77 -16.47
CA PRO A 74 1.99 -11.04 -15.83
C PRO A 74 1.33 -10.78 -14.47
N LYS A 75 -0.02 -10.87 -14.40
CA LYS A 75 -0.82 -10.43 -13.25
C LYS A 75 -0.42 -11.09 -11.94
N ARG A 76 -0.05 -12.38 -11.99
CA ARG A 76 0.39 -13.13 -10.82
C ARG A 76 1.64 -12.55 -10.18
N GLU A 77 2.60 -12.12 -11.00
CA GLU A 77 3.85 -11.50 -10.54
C GLU A 77 3.62 -10.03 -10.18
N ALA A 78 2.96 -9.28 -11.07
CA ALA A 78 2.70 -7.86 -10.90
C ALA A 78 1.89 -7.55 -9.65
N PHE A 79 0.98 -8.43 -9.24
CA PHE A 79 0.20 -8.27 -8.01
C PHE A 79 0.66 -9.18 -6.87
N ALA A 80 1.77 -9.91 -7.05
CA ALA A 80 2.31 -10.83 -6.05
C ALA A 80 1.28 -11.85 -5.51
N LEU A 81 0.43 -12.38 -6.38
CA LEU A 81 -0.63 -13.36 -6.04
C LEU A 81 -0.02 -14.75 -5.85
N ARG A 82 0.68 -14.93 -4.73
CA ARG A 82 1.36 -16.16 -4.36
C ARG A 82 1.29 -16.40 -2.85
N ARG A 83 1.24 -17.67 -2.47
CA ARG A 83 1.33 -18.10 -1.07
C ARG A 83 2.72 -17.78 -0.50
N PRO A 84 2.85 -17.47 0.80
CA PRO A 84 4.14 -17.39 1.46
C PRO A 84 4.81 -18.77 1.50
N ASP A 85 6.15 -18.79 1.50
CA ASP A 85 6.91 -20.05 1.59
C ASP A 85 6.80 -20.69 2.98
N SER A 86 6.57 -19.88 4.01
CA SER A 86 6.26 -20.32 5.37
C SER A 86 5.25 -19.38 6.02
N TRP A 87 4.11 -19.95 6.41
CA TRP A 87 3.06 -19.21 7.13
C TRP A 87 3.53 -18.76 8.51
N GLY A 88 4.26 -19.62 9.26
CA GLY A 88 4.78 -19.26 10.57
C GLY A 88 5.69 -18.03 10.52
N ARG A 89 6.62 -17.99 9.55
CA ARG A 89 7.50 -16.83 9.35
C ARG A 89 6.72 -15.59 8.89
N ALA A 90 5.74 -15.76 8.00
CA ALA A 90 4.91 -14.65 7.54
C ALA A 90 4.10 -14.03 8.68
N ILE A 91 3.52 -14.86 9.54
CA ILE A 91 2.79 -14.44 10.75
C ILE A 91 3.74 -13.75 11.72
N ALA A 92 4.90 -14.35 12.02
CA ALA A 92 5.88 -13.76 12.94
C ALA A 92 6.37 -12.39 12.48
N LEU A 93 6.68 -12.23 11.18
CA LEU A 93 7.04 -10.94 10.61
C LEU A 93 5.86 -9.96 10.60
N GLY A 94 4.64 -10.43 10.37
CA GLY A 94 3.43 -9.61 10.48
C GLY A 94 3.23 -9.08 11.89
N ILE A 95 3.35 -9.94 12.91
CA ILE A 95 3.31 -9.56 14.33
C ILE A 95 4.41 -8.56 14.65
N ALA A 96 5.65 -8.79 14.17
CA ALA A 96 6.74 -7.85 14.38
C ALA A 96 6.43 -6.47 13.79
N VAL A 97 5.86 -6.40 12.59
CA VAL A 97 5.41 -5.13 11.97
C VAL A 97 4.33 -4.47 12.83
N LEU A 98 3.33 -5.21 13.31
CA LEU A 98 2.29 -4.68 14.19
C LEU A 98 2.84 -4.14 15.51
N ILE A 99 3.80 -4.85 16.12
CA ILE A 99 4.48 -4.39 17.34
C ILE A 99 5.27 -3.11 17.05
N THR A 100 6.01 -3.05 15.94
CA THR A 100 6.73 -1.83 15.53
C THR A 100 5.77 -0.66 15.39
N ILE A 101 4.65 -0.83 14.70
CA ILE A 101 3.63 0.23 14.53
C ILE A 101 3.06 0.66 15.89
N ALA A 102 2.74 -0.30 16.77
CA ALA A 102 2.21 0.01 18.10
C ALA A 102 3.22 0.82 18.93
N ILE A 103 4.50 0.46 18.91
CA ILE A 103 5.57 1.22 19.57
C ILE A 103 5.72 2.61 18.95
N THR A 104 5.78 2.71 17.62
CA THR A 104 5.87 3.99 16.92
C THR A 104 4.70 4.89 17.27
N ASN A 105 3.48 4.36 17.28
CA ASN A 105 2.29 5.11 17.67
C ASN A 105 2.35 5.54 19.14
N ALA A 106 2.72 4.66 20.07
CA ALA A 106 2.83 4.99 21.49
C ALA A 106 3.87 6.10 21.77
N VAL A 107 4.96 6.14 21.00
CA VAL A 107 6.00 7.18 21.12
C VAL A 107 5.55 8.51 20.50
N LEU A 108 4.89 8.47 19.34
CA LEU A 108 4.58 9.68 18.57
C LEU A 108 3.23 10.31 18.90
N ASP A 109 2.23 9.53 19.30
CA ASP A 109 0.87 10.01 19.56
C ASP A 109 0.79 11.10 20.65
N PRO A 110 1.59 11.10 21.74
CA PRO A 110 1.58 12.19 22.72
C PRO A 110 1.95 13.56 22.13
N LEU A 111 2.69 13.60 21.03
CA LEU A 111 3.11 14.83 20.36
C LEU A 111 2.23 15.14 19.15
N LEU A 112 2.05 14.14 18.27
CA LEU A 112 1.42 14.32 16.97
C LEU A 112 -0.08 14.10 17.01
N HIS A 113 -0.56 13.21 17.88
CA HIS A 113 -1.97 12.84 18.02
C HIS A 113 -2.61 12.29 16.73
N GLY A 114 -1.83 11.53 15.95
CA GLY A 114 -2.23 11.01 14.64
C GLY A 114 -3.50 10.14 14.67
N GLY A 115 -3.75 9.42 15.77
CA GLY A 115 -4.99 8.63 15.91
C GLY A 115 -6.25 9.50 15.92
N ARG A 116 -6.17 10.74 16.45
CA ARG A 116 -7.30 11.68 16.44
C ARG A 116 -7.54 12.28 15.06
N GLU A 117 -6.49 12.41 14.25
CA GLU A 117 -6.59 12.94 12.88
C GLU A 117 -7.35 11.99 11.94
N GLN A 118 -7.22 10.68 12.16
CA GLN A 118 -7.90 9.68 11.32
C GLN A 118 -9.43 9.75 11.44
N GLY A 119 -9.98 10.19 12.59
CA GLY A 119 -11.43 10.25 12.80
C GLY A 119 -12.14 8.89 12.80
N LEU A 120 -11.39 7.79 12.74
CA LEU A 120 -11.89 6.42 12.68
C LEU A 120 -12.21 5.83 14.06
N THR A 121 -11.73 6.44 15.15
CA THR A 121 -12.06 6.01 16.51
C THR A 121 -13.40 6.61 16.93
N PRO A 122 -14.47 5.81 17.08
CA PRO A 122 -15.77 6.35 17.47
C PRO A 122 -15.75 6.80 18.94
N SER A 123 -16.51 7.85 19.26
CA SER A 123 -16.64 8.34 20.65
C SER A 123 -17.45 7.41 21.55
N GLY A 124 -18.20 6.48 20.96
CA GLY A 124 -19.04 5.51 21.64
C GLY A 124 -19.83 4.66 20.63
N TRP A 125 -20.37 3.53 21.09
CA TRP A 125 -21.19 2.66 20.26
C TRP A 125 -22.57 3.28 19.97
N GLN A 126 -23.07 3.16 18.74
CA GLN A 126 -24.38 3.65 18.30
C GLN A 126 -25.16 2.53 17.59
N SER A 127 -26.05 1.84 18.31
CA SER A 127 -26.80 0.70 17.80
C SER A 127 -27.67 1.05 16.57
N SER A 128 -28.25 2.26 16.54
CA SER A 128 -29.07 2.75 15.42
C SER A 128 -28.30 2.90 14.11
N HIS A 129 -26.96 2.94 14.15
CA HIS A 129 -26.09 3.07 12.99
C HIS A 129 -25.24 1.81 12.75
N ALA A 130 -25.60 0.67 13.35
CA ALA A 130 -24.82 -0.57 13.25
C ALA A 130 -24.63 -1.04 11.81
N ALA A 131 -25.63 -0.85 10.94
CA ALA A 131 -25.52 -1.20 9.53
C ALA A 131 -24.53 -0.30 8.76
N ALA A 132 -24.56 1.01 9.01
CA ALA A 132 -23.57 1.95 8.44
C ALA A 132 -22.15 1.61 8.94
N PHE A 133 -22.02 1.27 10.23
CA PHE A 133 -20.76 0.79 10.80
C PHE A 133 -20.27 -0.49 10.13
N GLY A 134 -21.14 -1.48 9.92
CA GLY A 134 -20.80 -2.71 9.22
C GLY A 134 -20.33 -2.47 7.79
N LEU A 135 -20.97 -1.55 7.05
CA LEU A 135 -20.55 -1.20 5.70
C LEU A 135 -19.20 -0.48 5.66
N ASN A 136 -18.95 0.44 6.60
CA ASN A 136 -17.64 1.07 6.73
C ASN A 136 -16.55 0.07 7.14
N LEU A 137 -16.87 -0.92 7.99
CA LEU A 137 -15.93 -1.99 8.33
C LEU A 137 -15.54 -2.82 7.08
N LEU A 138 -16.51 -3.14 6.22
CA LEU A 138 -16.23 -3.79 4.93
C LEU A 138 -15.32 -2.90 4.06
N ALA A 139 -15.65 -1.61 3.94
CA ALA A 139 -14.88 -0.68 3.13
C ALA A 139 -13.43 -0.53 3.62
N PHE A 140 -13.22 -0.21 4.89
CA PHE A 140 -11.88 0.12 5.43
C PHE A 140 -11.07 -1.10 5.88
N SER A 141 -11.69 -2.22 6.25
CA SER A 141 -10.95 -3.39 6.75
C SER A 141 -10.83 -4.53 5.74
N VAL A 142 -11.56 -4.47 4.62
CA VAL A 142 -11.46 -5.47 3.55
C VAL A 142 -11.09 -4.82 2.22
N VAL A 143 -11.92 -3.90 1.72
CA VAL A 143 -11.75 -3.34 0.37
C VAL A 143 -10.52 -2.42 0.29
N GLY A 144 -10.35 -1.55 1.28
CA GLY A 144 -9.19 -0.65 1.41
C GLY A 144 -7.88 -1.44 1.42
N PRO A 145 -7.69 -2.39 2.37
CA PRO A 145 -6.47 -3.20 2.44
C PRO A 145 -6.18 -3.97 1.14
N ILE A 146 -7.20 -4.54 0.48
CA ILE A 146 -7.01 -5.19 -0.83
C ILE A 146 -6.53 -4.19 -1.88
N THR A 147 -7.17 -3.02 -1.95
CA THR A 147 -6.82 -1.95 -2.89
C THR A 147 -5.40 -1.46 -2.67
N GLU A 148 -5.02 -1.23 -1.42
CA GLU A 148 -3.69 -0.83 -1.03
C GLU A 148 -2.65 -1.92 -1.34
N GLU A 149 -2.93 -3.20 -1.04
CA GLU A 149 -2.01 -4.30 -1.31
C GLU A 149 -1.72 -4.41 -2.80
N LEU A 150 -2.76 -4.35 -3.65
CA LEU A 150 -2.61 -4.43 -5.10
C LEU A 150 -1.88 -3.20 -5.67
N THR A 151 -2.14 -2.01 -5.11
CA THR A 151 -1.53 -0.75 -5.58
C THR A 151 -0.06 -0.67 -5.20
N PHE A 152 0.28 -0.90 -3.93
CA PHE A 152 1.60 -0.63 -3.38
C PHE A 152 2.50 -1.88 -3.37
N ARG A 153 2.08 -2.97 -2.72
CA ARG A 153 2.92 -4.18 -2.53
C ARG A 153 2.88 -5.10 -3.76
N GLY A 154 1.81 -5.04 -4.52
CA GLY A 154 1.68 -5.59 -5.86
C GLY A 154 2.38 -4.70 -6.86
N LEU A 155 1.59 -3.89 -7.57
CA LEU A 155 2.01 -3.20 -8.79
C LEU A 155 3.17 -2.24 -8.55
N GLY A 156 3.09 -1.40 -7.51
CA GLY A 156 4.13 -0.42 -7.18
C GLY A 156 5.47 -1.10 -6.91
N PHE A 157 5.49 -2.09 -6.02
CA PHE A 157 6.70 -2.84 -5.68
C PHE A 157 7.26 -3.55 -6.92
N TYR A 158 6.41 -4.19 -7.75
CA TYR A 158 6.85 -4.83 -9.00
C TYR A 158 7.53 -3.85 -9.96
N LEU A 159 6.98 -2.63 -10.10
CA LEU A 159 7.53 -1.61 -10.99
C LEU A 159 8.81 -0.96 -10.45
N LEU A 160 8.98 -0.92 -9.12
CA LEU A 160 10.13 -0.32 -8.43
C LEU A 160 11.28 -1.33 -8.20
N GLU A 161 10.99 -2.63 -8.15
CA GLU A 161 11.97 -3.69 -7.91
C GLU A 161 13.20 -3.64 -8.84
N PRO A 162 13.11 -3.27 -10.13
CA PRO A 162 14.27 -3.09 -10.99
C PRO A 162 15.27 -2.00 -10.53
N LEU A 163 14.84 -1.07 -9.67
CA LEU A 163 15.71 -0.05 -9.04
C LEU A 163 16.42 -0.58 -7.78
N GLY A 164 16.05 -1.77 -7.32
CA GLY A 164 16.57 -2.41 -6.11
C GLY A 164 15.52 -2.52 -5.01
N GLN A 165 15.73 -3.50 -4.12
CA GLN A 165 14.82 -3.83 -3.03
C GLN A 165 14.69 -2.68 -2.02
N THR A 166 15.79 -2.07 -1.60
CA THR A 166 15.78 -0.99 -0.62
C THR A 166 15.08 0.27 -1.15
N PRO A 167 15.40 0.78 -2.35
CA PRO A 167 14.63 1.86 -2.96
C PRO A 167 13.13 1.57 -3.08
N ALA A 168 12.75 0.34 -3.48
CA ALA A 168 11.35 -0.04 -3.56
C ALA A 168 10.65 0.03 -2.18
N ILE A 169 11.28 -0.49 -1.11
CA ILE A 169 10.74 -0.42 0.24
C ILE A 169 10.54 1.03 0.67
N VAL A 170 11.56 1.88 0.49
CA VAL A 170 11.54 3.29 0.92
C VAL A 170 10.47 4.07 0.16
N VAL A 171 10.43 3.96 -1.17
CA VAL A 171 9.44 4.66 -2.01
C VAL A 171 8.03 4.22 -1.66
N ILE A 172 7.79 2.91 -1.50
CA ILE A 172 6.48 2.42 -1.07
C ILE A 172 6.09 2.96 0.31
N GLY A 173 7.01 2.95 1.27
CA GLY A 173 6.74 3.49 2.61
C GLY A 173 6.32 4.95 2.60
N ILE A 174 7.10 5.80 1.91
CA ILE A 174 6.82 7.24 1.82
C ILE A 174 5.49 7.48 1.10
N THR A 175 5.31 6.87 -0.08
CA THR A 175 4.12 7.09 -0.89
C THR A 175 2.85 6.54 -0.25
N PHE A 176 2.95 5.42 0.49
CA PHE A 176 1.86 4.90 1.29
C PHE A 176 1.46 5.87 2.42
N GLY A 177 2.43 6.47 3.11
CA GLY A 177 2.12 7.49 4.11
C GLY A 177 1.40 8.70 3.51
N LEU A 178 1.94 9.25 2.42
CA LEU A 178 1.40 10.44 1.75
C LEU A 178 -0.01 10.23 1.18
N TRP A 179 -0.30 9.02 0.71
CA TRP A 179 -1.59 8.64 0.13
C TRP A 179 -2.80 8.98 1.03
N HIS A 180 -2.60 8.93 2.34
CA HIS A 180 -3.67 9.12 3.32
C HIS A 180 -4.02 10.59 3.56
N GLY A 181 -3.17 11.54 3.16
CA GLY A 181 -3.42 12.98 3.39
C GLY A 181 -3.49 13.39 4.87
N LEU A 182 -2.91 12.59 5.76
CA LEU A 182 -2.90 12.83 7.21
C LEU A 182 -1.54 13.39 7.60
N VAL A 183 -1.51 14.60 8.16
CA VAL A 183 -0.26 15.31 8.49
C VAL A 183 0.32 14.76 9.80
N GLU A 184 -0.53 14.62 10.81
CA GLU A 184 -0.19 14.16 12.15
C GLU A 184 0.12 12.65 12.14
N ALA A 185 -0.65 11.86 11.39
CA ALA A 185 -0.41 10.42 11.28
C ALA A 185 0.70 10.03 10.27
N LEU A 186 1.21 10.97 9.47
CA LEU A 186 2.15 10.69 8.38
C LEU A 186 3.35 9.83 8.83
N PRO A 187 4.07 10.15 9.92
CA PRO A 187 5.25 9.37 10.29
C PRO A 187 4.93 7.92 10.64
N VAL A 188 3.81 7.69 11.34
CA VAL A 188 3.33 6.34 11.70
C VAL A 188 2.95 5.56 10.44
N LEU A 189 2.26 6.21 9.49
CA LEU A 189 1.85 5.57 8.23
C LEU A 189 3.04 5.27 7.32
N VAL A 190 4.07 6.12 7.29
CA VAL A 190 5.31 5.82 6.57
C VAL A 190 5.98 4.58 7.15
N VAL A 191 6.10 4.48 8.48
CA VAL A 191 6.64 3.28 9.15
C VAL A 191 5.80 2.03 8.84
N PHE A 192 4.47 2.17 8.81
CA PHE A 192 3.59 1.07 8.42
C PHE A 192 3.86 0.60 6.98
N GLY A 193 3.88 1.54 6.02
CA GLY A 193 4.18 1.25 4.63
C GLY A 193 5.56 0.60 4.44
N LEU A 194 6.58 1.08 5.15
CA LEU A 194 7.92 0.48 5.18
C LEU A 194 7.88 -0.97 5.68
N GLY A 195 7.17 -1.23 6.78
CA GLY A 195 7.03 -2.56 7.37
C GLY A 195 6.33 -3.56 6.44
N LEU A 196 5.24 -3.15 5.80
CA LEU A 196 4.52 -3.99 4.82
C LEU A 196 5.35 -4.23 3.56
N ALA A 197 6.04 -3.21 3.04
CA ALA A 197 6.92 -3.37 1.89
C ALA A 197 8.11 -4.27 2.21
N PHE A 198 8.67 -4.16 3.41
CA PHE A 198 9.70 -5.07 3.91
C PHE A 198 9.20 -6.51 3.96
N LEU A 199 8.01 -6.75 4.54
CA LEU A 199 7.38 -8.07 4.58
C LEU A 199 7.20 -8.66 3.17
N ARG A 200 6.72 -7.84 2.22
CA ARG A 200 6.58 -8.20 0.80
C ARG A 200 7.93 -8.55 0.15
N SER A 201 8.99 -7.84 0.50
CA SER A 201 10.32 -8.05 -0.05
C SER A 201 10.94 -9.38 0.37
N ARG A 202 10.67 -9.83 1.61
CA ARG A 202 11.14 -11.12 2.14
C ARG A 202 10.47 -12.32 1.49
N ARG A 203 9.36 -12.12 0.79
CA ARG A 203 8.71 -13.14 -0.03
C ARG A 203 9.40 -13.31 -1.39
N ALA A 204 10.09 -12.31 -1.94
CA ALA A 204 10.75 -12.39 -3.26
C ALA A 204 12.14 -13.03 -3.22
N TYR A 205 12.82 -12.93 -2.07
CA TYR A 205 14.19 -13.43 -1.90
C TYR A 205 14.32 -14.96 -2.00
N PHE A 206 13.25 -15.73 -1.74
CA PHE A 206 13.32 -17.19 -1.71
C PHE A 206 13.08 -17.87 -3.06
N SER A 207 12.72 -17.10 -4.10
CA SER A 207 12.47 -17.60 -5.46
C SER A 207 13.61 -17.31 -6.45
N MET A 208 14.72 -16.71 -6.02
CA MET A 208 15.96 -16.78 -6.80
C MET A 208 16.70 -18.06 -6.43
N PRO A 209 17.08 -18.90 -7.41
CA PRO A 209 18.13 -19.89 -7.17
C PRO A 209 19.35 -19.13 -6.66
N SER A 210 19.93 -19.61 -5.56
CA SER A 210 21.24 -19.17 -5.11
C SER A 210 22.20 -19.23 -6.30
N SER A 211 22.67 -18.09 -6.78
CA SER A 211 23.81 -18.02 -7.68
C SER A 211 25.08 -18.33 -6.89
N THR A 212 25.22 -19.59 -6.49
CA THR A 212 26.42 -20.17 -5.90
C THR A 212 26.61 -21.55 -6.51
N GLY A 213 27.36 -21.60 -7.61
CA GLY A 213 27.80 -22.82 -8.28
C GLY A 213 28.78 -22.48 -9.40
N PRO A 214 30.00 -23.03 -9.40
CA PRO A 214 31.12 -22.51 -10.20
C PRO A 214 31.09 -22.99 -11.66
N HIS A 215 31.66 -22.14 -12.53
CA HIS A 215 32.33 -22.45 -13.80
C HIS A 215 31.97 -23.75 -14.53
N SER A 216 31.37 -23.62 -15.72
CA SER A 216 31.91 -24.23 -16.95
C SER A 216 31.12 -23.76 -18.17
N TRP A 217 31.64 -22.74 -18.85
CA TRP A 217 31.41 -22.59 -20.28
C TRP A 217 32.34 -23.57 -20.99
N LEU A 218 31.78 -24.53 -21.73
CA LEU A 218 32.32 -25.26 -22.88
C LEU A 218 31.69 -26.66 -22.98
N ARG A 219 30.56 -26.76 -23.70
CA ARG A 219 30.30 -27.73 -24.77
C ARG A 219 28.96 -27.45 -25.44
#